data_AF-A0A5E4AVC5-F1
#
_entry.id   AF-A0A5E4AVC5-F1
#
_cell.length_a   1.000
_cell.length_b   1.000
_cell.length_c   1.000
_cell.angle_alpha   90.00
_cell.angle_beta   90.00
_cell.angle_gamma   90.00
#
_symmetry.space_group_name_H-M   'P 1'
#
loop_
_entity.id
_entity.type
_entity.pdbx_description
1 polymer ?
#
loop_
_entity_poly.entity_id
_entity_poly.type
_entity_poly.pdbx_seq_one_letter_code
_entity_poly.pdbx_strand_id
1 'polypeptide(L)'
;MDLSAITKHSALHAKPRGLLLQYGTAGFRMKAEHLDHIMFRMGLLAVLRSKQTKSTIGVMVTASHNPEEDNGVKLVDPLGEMLAPSWEEHATYLANAEEEDMQRVLIDISEKEAVDLQQDAFVVIGRDTRPSSEKFSQSVIDGVTVLGGQVHDYGLLTTPQLHYMVCCRNTSGQYGMATIEGYYQKLSRAFVELTKQASCSGDEYRSLKVDCANGIGALKLKEMEHYFSQGLSVQLFNDGTKGKLNHLCGADFVKSHQKPPQGMEIKFNERCCSFDGDADRIVYYYCDADGHFHLIDGDKIATLISSFLKELLLEIGENLNVGVVQTAYANGSSTRYLEEVMKVPVYCTKTGVKHLHHKAQEFDIGVYFEANGHGTALFSKAVEDKINQLARELEDKKGKAAKILRNIIDLFNQAAGDAIADMLVIEAILALKNLTIEQWDALYTDLPNRQLKVKVADRKVISTTDAERQAVTPPGLQEAINDLVKKYRLSRAFVRPSGTEDVIRVYAEADSQESADSLAHEVSLAVFDLAGGIGERPQPGF
;
A
#
# COMPACT_ATOMS: atom_id res chain seq x y z
N MET A 1 32.15 -16.76 -1.00
CA MET A 1 31.21 -16.87 -2.14
C MET A 1 31.68 -18.03 -3.01
N ASP A 2 30.89 -19.11 -3.15
CA ASP A 2 31.20 -20.22 -4.07
C ASP A 2 30.55 -19.95 -5.43
N LEU A 3 31.33 -19.36 -6.33
CA LEU A 3 30.85 -18.94 -7.66
C LEU A 3 30.45 -20.13 -8.55
N SER A 4 31.09 -21.29 -8.38
CA SER A 4 30.73 -22.50 -9.14
C SER A 4 29.37 -23.04 -8.73
N ALA A 5 29.07 -23.02 -7.42
CA ALA A 5 27.77 -23.41 -6.91
C ALA A 5 26.67 -22.47 -7.41
N ILE A 6 26.92 -21.15 -7.45
CA ILE A 6 25.95 -20.15 -7.95
C ILE A 6 25.60 -20.40 -9.41
N THR A 7 26.60 -20.61 -10.29
CA THR A 7 26.35 -20.88 -11.71
C THR A 7 25.53 -22.17 -11.90
N LYS A 8 25.83 -23.22 -11.14
CA LYS A 8 25.09 -24.48 -11.21
C LYS A 8 23.63 -24.32 -10.80
N HIS A 9 23.34 -23.58 -9.71
CA HIS A 9 21.97 -23.34 -9.27
C HIS A 9 21.23 -22.37 -10.19
N SER A 10 21.91 -21.34 -10.70
CA SER A 10 21.32 -20.41 -11.67
C SER A 10 20.83 -21.13 -12.93
N ALA A 11 21.50 -22.22 -13.36
CA ALA A 11 21.05 -23.01 -14.51
C ALA A 11 19.73 -23.78 -14.24
N LEU A 12 19.38 -24.04 -12.97
CA LEU A 12 18.08 -24.61 -12.59
C LEU A 12 16.95 -23.58 -12.67
N HIS A 13 17.30 -22.30 -12.65
CA HIS A 13 16.40 -21.15 -12.72
C HIS A 13 16.75 -20.28 -13.95
N ALA A 14 16.77 -20.90 -15.13
CA ALA A 14 17.24 -20.27 -16.35
C ALA A 14 16.37 -19.06 -16.76
N LYS A 15 17.02 -17.99 -17.23
CA LYS A 15 16.35 -16.79 -17.74
C LYS A 15 15.71 -17.09 -19.11
N PRO A 16 14.44 -16.68 -19.33
CA PRO A 16 13.84 -16.73 -20.66
C PRO A 16 14.59 -15.83 -21.66
N ARG A 17 14.91 -16.37 -22.84
CA ARG A 17 15.68 -15.64 -23.87
C ARG A 17 14.94 -14.37 -24.33
N GLY A 18 15.66 -13.25 -24.36
CA GLY A 18 15.14 -11.96 -24.86
C GLY A 18 14.22 -11.21 -23.89
N LEU A 19 14.03 -11.72 -22.67
CA LEU A 19 13.26 -11.04 -21.64
C LEU A 19 14.09 -9.89 -21.03
N LEU A 20 13.58 -8.67 -21.14
CA LEU A 20 14.12 -7.48 -20.50
C LEU A 20 13.19 -7.04 -19.38
N LEU A 21 13.77 -6.79 -18.22
CA LEU A 21 13.06 -6.56 -16.97
C LEU A 21 13.43 -5.20 -16.39
N GLN A 22 12.51 -4.61 -15.63
CA GLN A 22 12.76 -3.40 -14.85
C GLN A 22 12.12 -3.56 -13.48
N TYR A 23 12.87 -3.25 -12.42
CA TYR A 23 12.32 -3.19 -11.08
C TYR A 23 11.32 -2.02 -11.01
N GLY A 24 10.05 -2.32 -10.74
CA GLY A 24 8.99 -1.32 -10.66
C GLY A 24 8.84 -0.74 -9.26
N THR A 25 7.83 0.13 -9.08
CA THR A 25 7.49 0.76 -7.80
C THR A 25 7.30 -0.23 -6.64
N ALA A 26 6.91 -1.47 -6.95
CA ALA A 26 6.64 -2.51 -5.97
C ALA A 26 7.26 -3.85 -6.38
N GLY A 27 8.52 -3.80 -6.83
CA GLY A 27 9.30 -4.96 -7.22
C GLY A 27 9.07 -5.45 -8.64
N PHE A 28 9.48 -6.69 -8.90
CA PHE A 28 9.18 -7.36 -10.17
C PHE A 28 7.78 -7.98 -10.09
N ARG A 29 6.97 -7.78 -11.13
CA ARG A 29 5.64 -8.37 -11.28
C ARG A 29 5.37 -8.69 -12.73
N MET A 30 4.89 -9.90 -13.00
CA MET A 30 4.46 -10.36 -14.34
C MET A 30 3.76 -11.73 -14.21
N LYS A 31 3.41 -12.34 -15.34
CA LYS A 31 2.93 -13.72 -15.40
C LYS A 31 3.91 -14.67 -14.69
N ALA A 32 3.37 -15.56 -13.85
CA ALA A 32 4.18 -16.42 -13.00
C ALA A 32 5.21 -17.26 -13.79
N GLU A 33 4.86 -17.72 -14.98
CA GLU A 33 5.73 -18.55 -15.82
C GLU A 33 7.10 -17.93 -16.17
N HIS A 34 7.27 -16.61 -16.01
CA HIS A 34 8.52 -15.91 -16.30
C HIS A 34 9.33 -15.49 -15.06
N LEU A 35 8.83 -15.76 -13.84
CA LEU A 35 9.41 -15.19 -12.61
C LEU A 35 10.50 -16.04 -11.94
N ASP A 36 10.61 -17.32 -12.26
CA ASP A 36 11.43 -18.27 -11.48
C ASP A 36 12.90 -17.81 -11.31
N HIS A 37 13.56 -17.42 -12.42
CA HIS A 37 14.92 -16.86 -12.40
C HIS A 37 15.03 -15.57 -11.58
N ILE A 38 13.99 -14.73 -11.60
CA ILE A 38 13.95 -13.47 -10.84
C ILE A 38 13.89 -13.76 -9.35
N MET A 39 13.09 -14.73 -8.93
CA MET A 39 12.97 -15.14 -7.53
C MET A 39 14.32 -15.59 -6.97
N PHE A 40 14.99 -16.49 -7.68
CA PHE A 40 16.35 -16.94 -7.34
C PHE A 40 17.33 -15.77 -7.21
N ARG A 41 17.34 -14.88 -8.21
CA ARG A 41 18.23 -13.72 -8.24
C ARG A 41 17.91 -12.70 -7.14
N MET A 42 16.66 -12.53 -6.76
CA MET A 42 16.28 -11.67 -5.63
C MET A 42 16.68 -12.28 -4.28
N GLY A 43 16.73 -13.61 -4.17
CA GLY A 43 17.37 -14.29 -3.04
C GLY A 43 18.86 -13.94 -2.92
N LEU A 44 19.60 -13.96 -4.03
CA LEU A 44 21.01 -13.53 -4.06
C LEU A 44 21.16 -12.05 -3.65
N LEU A 45 20.33 -11.16 -4.20
CA LEU A 45 20.40 -9.73 -3.88
C LEU A 45 20.05 -9.45 -2.41
N ALA A 46 19.06 -10.14 -1.85
CA ALA A 46 18.69 -10.01 -0.45
C ALA A 46 19.85 -10.36 0.49
N VAL A 47 20.67 -11.35 0.13
CA VAL A 47 21.90 -11.67 0.87
C VAL A 47 22.92 -10.54 0.79
N LEU A 48 23.20 -10.00 -0.41
CA LEU A 48 24.13 -8.86 -0.53
C LEU A 48 23.63 -7.64 0.26
N ARG A 49 22.33 -7.37 0.22
CA ARG A 49 21.70 -6.27 0.98
C ARG A 49 21.79 -6.49 2.49
N SER A 50 21.59 -7.72 2.95
CA SER A 50 21.70 -8.08 4.37
C SER A 50 23.13 -7.92 4.87
N LYS A 51 24.13 -8.35 4.09
CA LYS A 51 25.56 -8.14 4.41
C LYS A 51 25.90 -6.65 4.46
N GLN A 52 25.43 -5.86 3.50
CA GLN A 52 25.71 -4.43 3.42
C GLN A 52 25.11 -3.64 4.60
N THR A 53 23.86 -3.94 4.95
CA THR A 53 23.13 -3.26 6.04
C THR A 53 23.39 -3.87 7.41
N LYS A 54 24.08 -5.02 7.49
CA LYS A 54 24.31 -5.80 8.72
C LYS A 54 23.01 -6.10 9.47
N SER A 55 21.95 -6.35 8.71
CA SER A 55 20.58 -6.42 9.20
C SER A 55 19.79 -7.54 8.53
N THR A 56 18.66 -7.92 9.13
CA THR A 56 17.68 -8.82 8.50
C THR A 56 17.01 -8.12 7.33
N ILE A 57 16.92 -8.80 6.18
CA ILE A 57 16.20 -8.34 4.98
C ILE A 57 15.00 -9.25 4.72
N GLY A 58 13.87 -8.67 4.30
CA GLY A 58 12.67 -9.42 3.93
C GLY A 58 12.54 -9.64 2.43
N VAL A 59 11.91 -10.76 2.06
CA VAL A 59 11.47 -11.03 0.69
C VAL A 59 10.00 -11.43 0.72
N MET A 60 9.14 -10.60 0.12
CA MET A 60 7.70 -10.89 0.00
C MET A 60 7.39 -11.41 -1.40
N VAL A 61 6.84 -12.63 -1.48
CA VAL A 61 6.36 -13.22 -2.73
C VAL A 61 4.86 -12.94 -2.89
N THR A 62 4.54 -11.97 -3.74
CA THR A 62 3.16 -11.56 -4.04
C THR A 62 3.09 -10.64 -5.27
N ALA A 63 1.95 -10.62 -5.92
CA ALA A 63 1.56 -9.53 -6.84
C ALA A 63 0.36 -8.70 -6.36
N SER A 64 0.00 -8.72 -5.07
CA SER A 64 -1.02 -7.84 -4.49
C SER A 64 -2.35 -7.92 -5.27
N HIS A 65 -2.89 -6.80 -5.75
CA HIS A 65 -4.12 -6.69 -6.54
C HIS A 65 -4.10 -7.33 -7.94
N ASN A 66 -2.96 -7.79 -8.46
CA ASN A 66 -2.89 -8.40 -9.80
C ASN A 66 -3.76 -9.69 -9.90
N PRO A 67 -4.16 -10.09 -11.12
CA PRO A 67 -4.82 -11.39 -11.36
C PRO A 67 -4.01 -12.58 -10.84
N GLU A 68 -4.67 -13.65 -10.39
CA GLU A 68 -4.06 -14.84 -9.76
C GLU A 68 -2.89 -15.47 -10.53
N GLU A 69 -2.93 -15.46 -11.87
CA GLU A 69 -1.88 -16.05 -12.71
C GLU A 69 -0.58 -15.22 -12.78
N ASP A 70 -0.61 -13.98 -12.29
CA ASP A 70 0.60 -13.18 -12.07
C ASP A 70 1.24 -13.55 -10.72
N ASN A 71 2.50 -13.17 -10.51
CA ASN A 71 3.10 -13.12 -9.18
C ASN A 71 4.20 -12.04 -9.18
N GLY A 72 4.92 -11.91 -8.08
CA GLY A 72 5.97 -10.92 -7.96
C GLY A 72 6.82 -11.10 -6.71
N VAL A 73 7.83 -10.25 -6.60
CA VAL A 73 8.75 -10.23 -5.47
C VAL A 73 9.12 -8.81 -5.08
N LYS A 74 8.94 -8.49 -3.80
CA LYS A 74 9.35 -7.23 -3.16
C LYS A 74 10.48 -7.52 -2.17
N LEU A 75 11.49 -6.66 -2.11
CA LEU A 75 12.50 -6.69 -1.05
C LEU A 75 12.14 -5.65 0.02
N VAL A 76 12.34 -6.03 1.28
CA VAL A 76 12.00 -5.23 2.46
C VAL A 76 13.28 -4.94 3.23
N ASP A 77 13.56 -3.66 3.42
CA ASP A 77 14.75 -3.14 4.10
C ASP A 77 14.57 -3.12 5.63
N PRO A 78 15.63 -2.82 6.41
CA PRO A 78 15.71 -3.20 7.82
C PRO A 78 14.61 -2.66 8.75
N LEU A 79 14.09 -1.46 8.53
CA LEU A 79 13.01 -0.88 9.34
C LEU A 79 11.62 -1.27 8.83
N GLY A 80 11.57 -2.21 7.87
CA GLY A 80 10.35 -2.65 7.22
C GLY A 80 9.96 -1.76 6.05
N GLU A 81 10.81 -0.85 5.59
CA GLU A 81 10.59 -0.04 4.41
C GLU A 81 10.78 -0.84 3.12
N MET A 82 10.29 -0.31 1.99
CA MET A 82 10.60 -0.85 0.67
C MET A 82 12.10 -0.72 0.38
N LEU A 83 12.65 -1.61 -0.45
CA LEU A 83 14.05 -1.55 -0.90
C LEU A 83 14.49 -0.13 -1.27
N ALA A 84 15.65 0.28 -0.75
CA ALA A 84 16.25 1.57 -1.06
C ALA A 84 16.30 1.84 -2.58
N PRO A 85 15.90 3.03 -3.07
CA PRO A 85 15.88 3.34 -4.49
C PRO A 85 17.21 3.11 -5.22
N SER A 86 18.35 3.34 -4.56
CA SER A 86 19.68 3.08 -5.12
C SER A 86 19.96 1.60 -5.40
N TRP A 87 19.21 0.69 -4.78
CA TRP A 87 19.34 -0.76 -4.97
C TRP A 87 18.37 -1.33 -6.01
N GLU A 88 17.37 -0.56 -6.47
CA GLU A 88 16.46 -0.99 -7.55
C GLU A 88 17.20 -1.23 -8.87
N GLU A 89 18.25 -0.43 -9.14
CA GLU A 89 19.12 -0.62 -10.30
C GLU A 89 19.92 -1.92 -10.22
N HIS A 90 20.41 -2.29 -9.02
CA HIS A 90 21.10 -3.56 -8.80
C HIS A 90 20.18 -4.75 -8.98
N ALA A 91 18.93 -4.63 -8.51
CA ALA A 91 17.90 -5.63 -8.74
C ALA A 91 17.63 -5.82 -10.25
N THR A 92 17.52 -4.71 -10.97
CA THR A 92 17.35 -4.72 -12.43
C THR A 92 18.56 -5.31 -13.14
N TYR A 93 19.78 -4.93 -12.75
CA TYR A 93 21.02 -5.43 -13.34
C TYR A 93 21.15 -6.95 -13.15
N LEU A 94 20.93 -7.43 -11.92
CA LEU A 94 20.99 -8.85 -11.61
C LEU A 94 19.87 -9.67 -12.27
N ALA A 95 18.63 -9.17 -12.27
CA ALA A 95 17.52 -9.85 -12.95
C ALA A 95 17.74 -9.98 -14.47
N ASN A 96 18.46 -9.04 -15.09
CA ASN A 96 18.75 -9.09 -16.52
C ASN A 96 20.07 -9.79 -16.89
N ALA A 97 20.91 -10.17 -15.94
CA ALA A 97 22.18 -10.85 -16.23
C ALA A 97 21.97 -12.14 -17.04
N GLU A 98 22.79 -12.40 -18.05
CA GLU A 98 22.84 -13.71 -18.69
C GLU A 98 23.58 -14.70 -17.77
N GLU A 99 23.36 -16.00 -17.93
CA GLU A 99 23.93 -17.04 -17.04
C GLU A 99 25.47 -16.96 -16.93
N GLU A 100 26.14 -16.65 -18.05
CA GLU A 100 27.60 -16.49 -18.12
C GLU A 100 28.11 -15.23 -17.39
N ASP A 101 27.26 -14.21 -17.25
CA ASP A 101 27.60 -12.94 -16.63
C ASP A 101 27.27 -12.90 -15.12
N MET A 102 26.51 -13.86 -14.59
CA MET A 102 26.03 -13.88 -13.20
C MET A 102 27.14 -13.62 -12.16
N GLN A 103 28.30 -14.24 -12.35
CA GLN A 103 29.43 -14.07 -11.42
C GLN A 103 29.97 -12.64 -11.46
N ARG A 104 30.17 -12.08 -12.66
CA ARG A 104 30.65 -10.71 -12.85
C ARG A 104 29.67 -9.73 -12.20
N VAL A 105 28.38 -9.87 -12.48
CA VAL A 105 27.35 -8.97 -11.93
C VAL A 105 27.33 -8.97 -10.40
N LEU A 106 27.46 -10.13 -9.75
CA LEU A 106 27.51 -10.20 -8.29
C LEU A 106 28.76 -9.55 -7.69
N ILE A 107 29.92 -9.69 -8.35
CA ILE A 107 31.17 -9.03 -7.96
C ILE A 107 31.02 -7.52 -8.12
N ASP A 108 30.53 -7.06 -9.28
CA ASP A 108 30.33 -5.64 -9.58
C ASP A 108 29.43 -4.96 -8.52
N ILE A 109 28.31 -5.61 -8.16
CA ILE A 109 27.40 -5.09 -7.11
C ILE A 109 28.11 -5.06 -5.76
N SER A 110 28.82 -6.14 -5.42
CA SER A 110 29.52 -6.25 -4.13
C SER A 110 30.61 -5.20 -3.98
N GLU A 111 31.40 -4.94 -5.01
CA GLU A 111 32.44 -3.91 -5.01
C GLU A 111 31.84 -2.51 -4.98
N LYS A 112 30.83 -2.24 -5.82
CA LYS A 112 30.16 -0.93 -5.90
C LYS A 112 29.51 -0.53 -4.58
N GLU A 113 28.89 -1.48 -3.88
CA GLU A 113 28.20 -1.24 -2.60
C GLU A 113 29.09 -1.53 -1.38
N ALA A 114 30.39 -1.80 -1.58
CA ALA A 114 31.35 -2.13 -0.54
C ALA A 114 30.87 -3.24 0.43
N VAL A 115 30.26 -4.29 -0.14
CA VAL A 115 29.70 -5.41 0.61
C VAL A 115 30.81 -6.26 1.22
N ASP A 116 30.84 -6.37 2.55
CA ASP A 116 31.68 -7.35 3.23
C ASP A 116 31.10 -8.76 3.05
N LEU A 117 31.71 -9.56 2.19
CA LEU A 117 31.25 -10.92 1.91
C LEU A 117 31.37 -11.87 3.11
N GLN A 118 32.20 -11.55 4.10
CA GLN A 118 32.37 -12.34 5.33
C GLN A 118 31.30 -12.03 6.38
N GLN A 119 30.59 -10.90 6.24
CA GLN A 119 29.49 -10.54 7.13
C GLN A 119 28.37 -11.59 7.03
N ASP A 120 27.80 -12.01 8.16
CA ASP A 120 26.65 -12.90 8.16
C ASP A 120 25.43 -12.21 7.53
N ALA A 121 24.63 -12.99 6.80
CA ALA A 121 23.38 -12.52 6.19
C ALA A 121 22.20 -13.32 6.75
N PHE A 122 21.11 -12.62 7.05
CA PHE A 122 19.88 -13.22 7.53
C PHE A 122 18.70 -12.68 6.72
N VAL A 123 17.95 -13.57 6.08
CA VAL A 123 16.82 -13.23 5.21
C VAL A 123 15.55 -13.89 5.74
N VAL A 124 14.46 -13.14 5.79
CA VAL A 124 13.13 -13.67 6.11
C VAL A 124 12.24 -13.65 4.88
N ILE A 125 11.41 -14.68 4.72
CA ILE A 125 10.56 -14.84 3.54
C ILE A 125 9.11 -14.97 3.99
N GLY A 126 8.20 -14.35 3.24
CA GLY A 126 6.75 -14.52 3.37
C GLY A 126 6.11 -14.58 1.99
N ARG A 127 4.92 -15.19 1.91
CA ARG A 127 4.18 -15.34 0.67
C ARG A 127 2.66 -15.21 0.82
N ASP A 128 2.00 -14.80 -0.25
CA ASP A 128 0.54 -14.83 -0.36
C ASP A 128 0.00 -16.22 -0.76
N THR A 129 -1.30 -16.29 -1.06
CA THR A 129 -2.02 -17.53 -1.41
C THR A 129 -1.95 -17.92 -2.89
N ARG A 130 -1.17 -17.24 -3.74
CA ARG A 130 -1.11 -17.60 -5.16
C ARG A 130 -0.56 -19.02 -5.36
N PRO A 131 -1.07 -19.79 -6.33
CA PRO A 131 -0.60 -21.17 -6.56
C PRO A 131 0.90 -21.28 -6.84
N SER A 132 1.51 -20.25 -7.43
CA SER A 132 2.95 -20.21 -7.75
C SER A 132 3.85 -19.80 -6.57
N SER A 133 3.28 -19.26 -5.49
CA SER A 133 4.03 -18.62 -4.41
C SER A 133 4.89 -19.58 -3.59
N GLU A 134 4.44 -20.83 -3.38
CA GLU A 134 5.23 -21.84 -2.67
C GLU A 134 6.51 -22.20 -3.44
N LYS A 135 6.38 -22.48 -4.74
CA LYS A 135 7.53 -22.72 -5.62
C LYS A 135 8.50 -21.55 -5.61
N PHE A 136 7.99 -20.32 -5.72
CA PHE A 136 8.84 -19.13 -5.75
C PHE A 136 9.53 -18.83 -4.43
N SER A 137 8.90 -19.15 -3.30
CA SER A 137 9.58 -19.09 -2.00
C SER A 137 10.80 -20.02 -1.99
N GLN A 138 10.67 -21.23 -2.55
CA GLN A 138 11.80 -22.14 -2.71
C GLN A 138 12.89 -21.57 -3.62
N SER A 139 12.54 -20.99 -4.77
CA SER A 139 13.53 -20.37 -5.66
C SER A 139 14.29 -19.23 -4.96
N VAL A 140 13.62 -18.40 -4.14
CA VAL A 140 14.29 -17.39 -3.29
C VAL A 140 15.23 -18.07 -2.28
N ILE A 141 14.78 -19.11 -1.58
CA ILE A 141 15.58 -19.88 -0.60
C ILE A 141 16.85 -20.44 -1.26
N ASP A 142 16.74 -20.97 -2.48
CA ASP A 142 17.88 -21.50 -3.23
C ASP A 142 18.91 -20.41 -3.49
N GLY A 143 18.47 -19.21 -3.88
CA GLY A 143 19.31 -18.03 -4.04
C GLY A 143 19.98 -17.57 -2.75
N VAL A 144 19.22 -17.51 -1.65
CA VAL A 144 19.77 -17.14 -0.33
C VAL A 144 20.83 -18.13 0.12
N THR A 145 20.52 -19.43 0.04
CA THR A 145 21.35 -20.51 0.56
C THR A 145 22.64 -20.67 -0.25
N VAL A 146 22.58 -20.58 -1.59
CA VAL A 146 23.78 -20.75 -2.43
C VAL A 146 24.81 -19.62 -2.23
N LEU A 147 24.37 -18.43 -1.83
CA LEU A 147 25.26 -17.31 -1.49
C LEU A 147 25.68 -17.28 0.00
N GLY A 148 25.29 -18.31 0.77
CA GLY A 148 25.68 -18.48 2.17
C GLY A 148 24.88 -17.61 3.15
N GLY A 149 23.67 -17.19 2.77
CA GLY A 149 22.74 -16.53 3.70
C GLY A 149 21.96 -17.52 4.55
N GLN A 150 21.63 -17.11 5.77
CA GLN A 150 20.67 -17.81 6.62
C GLN A 150 19.26 -17.37 6.25
N VAL A 151 18.30 -18.30 6.31
CA VAL A 151 16.92 -18.05 5.91
C VAL A 151 15.92 -18.51 6.96
N HIS A 152 14.84 -17.75 7.10
CA HIS A 152 13.65 -18.17 7.85
C HIS A 152 12.40 -17.90 7.00
N ASP A 153 11.72 -18.98 6.59
CA ASP A 153 10.45 -18.90 5.87
C ASP A 153 9.29 -18.89 6.87
N TYR A 154 8.57 -17.77 6.94
CA TYR A 154 7.35 -17.64 7.73
C TYR A 154 6.12 -18.25 7.02
N GLY A 155 6.25 -18.65 5.75
CA GLY A 155 5.18 -19.23 4.97
C GLY A 155 4.13 -18.19 4.56
N LEU A 156 2.86 -18.54 4.78
CA LEU A 156 1.73 -17.69 4.42
C LEU A 156 1.63 -16.47 5.35
N LEU A 157 1.82 -15.28 4.80
CA LEU A 157 1.74 -13.98 5.50
C LEU A 157 1.04 -12.94 4.63
N THR A 158 0.38 -11.96 5.27
CA THR A 158 0.09 -10.70 4.59
C THR A 158 1.39 -9.94 4.30
N THR A 159 1.41 -9.06 3.31
CA THR A 159 2.58 -8.19 3.07
C THR A 159 2.95 -7.41 4.34
N PRO A 160 2.01 -6.75 5.03
CA PRO A 160 2.33 -5.98 6.24
C PRO A 160 2.90 -6.82 7.39
N GLN A 161 2.49 -8.09 7.52
CA GLN A 161 3.05 -8.99 8.52
C GLN A 161 4.54 -9.24 8.29
N LEU A 162 4.98 -9.44 7.03
CA LEU A 162 6.41 -9.58 6.74
C LEU A 162 7.19 -8.30 7.10
N HIS A 163 6.67 -7.14 6.71
CA HIS A 163 7.28 -5.85 7.03
C HIS A 163 7.42 -5.65 8.55
N TYR A 164 6.39 -6.04 9.31
CA TYR A 164 6.43 -6.07 10.77
C TYR A 164 7.52 -7.02 11.31
N MET A 165 7.64 -8.24 10.78
CA MET A 165 8.68 -9.19 11.24
C MET A 165 10.10 -8.66 11.02
N VAL A 166 10.34 -8.03 9.86
CA VAL A 166 11.65 -7.44 9.52
C VAL A 166 11.99 -6.32 10.52
N CYS A 167 11.06 -5.37 10.71
CA CYS A 167 11.24 -4.27 11.64
C CYS A 167 11.49 -4.76 13.07
N CYS A 168 10.70 -5.73 13.57
CA CYS A 168 10.87 -6.29 14.91
C CYS A 168 12.25 -6.97 15.11
N ARG A 169 12.74 -7.70 14.10
CA ARG A 169 14.06 -8.35 14.17
C ARG A 169 15.20 -7.35 14.24
N ASN A 170 15.11 -6.26 13.50
CA ASN A 170 16.17 -5.25 13.43
C ASN A 170 16.11 -4.23 14.57
N THR A 171 14.96 -4.06 15.22
CA THR A 171 14.80 -3.21 16.41
C THR A 171 15.03 -3.95 17.73
N SER A 172 15.58 -5.17 17.68
CA SER A 172 15.83 -6.01 18.87
C SER A 172 14.58 -6.18 19.75
N GLY A 173 13.40 -6.28 19.12
CA GLY A 173 12.12 -6.43 19.81
C GLY A 173 11.49 -5.14 20.33
N GLN A 174 12.12 -3.96 20.16
CA GLN A 174 11.54 -2.69 20.63
C GLN A 174 10.23 -2.34 19.91
N TYR A 175 10.12 -2.65 18.61
CA TYR A 175 8.90 -2.41 17.83
C TYR A 175 7.78 -3.44 18.10
N GLY A 176 8.16 -4.62 18.60
CA GLY A 176 7.26 -5.76 18.83
C GLY A 176 7.99 -7.10 18.74
N MET A 177 7.27 -8.20 18.95
CA MET A 177 7.81 -9.55 18.78
C MET A 177 7.72 -10.00 17.32
N ALA A 178 8.82 -10.47 16.74
CA ALA A 178 8.91 -10.93 15.34
C ALA A 178 8.27 -12.31 15.11
N THR A 179 7.01 -12.46 15.49
CA THR A 179 6.18 -13.65 15.29
C THR A 179 4.77 -13.23 14.86
N ILE A 180 4.05 -14.14 14.19
CA ILE A 180 2.63 -13.94 13.82
C ILE A 180 1.80 -13.60 15.06
N GLU A 181 2.02 -14.33 16.15
CA GLU A 181 1.40 -14.06 17.45
C GLU A 181 1.71 -12.66 17.99
N GLY A 182 2.96 -12.22 17.86
CA GLY A 182 3.39 -10.89 18.29
C GLY A 182 2.67 -9.77 17.55
N TYR A 183 2.46 -9.96 16.25
CA TYR A 183 1.67 -9.04 15.42
C TYR A 183 0.21 -8.97 15.91
N TYR A 184 -0.44 -10.12 16.10
CA TYR A 184 -1.82 -10.17 16.60
C TYR A 184 -1.96 -9.50 17.96
N GLN A 185 -1.08 -9.86 18.90
CA GLN A 185 -1.12 -9.33 20.26
C GLN A 185 -0.89 -7.81 20.31
N LYS A 186 0.08 -7.29 19.54
CA LYS A 186 0.38 -5.85 19.51
C LYS A 186 -0.86 -5.06 19.10
N LEU A 187 -1.43 -5.38 17.94
CA LEU A 187 -2.57 -4.66 17.37
C LEU A 187 -3.83 -4.85 18.22
N SER A 188 -4.22 -6.09 18.52
CA SER A 188 -5.47 -6.35 19.23
C SER A 188 -5.46 -5.82 20.66
N ARG A 189 -4.32 -5.83 21.36
CA ARG A 189 -4.23 -5.24 22.70
C ARG A 189 -4.50 -3.73 22.65
N ALA A 190 -3.88 -3.03 21.72
CA ALA A 190 -4.09 -1.59 21.54
C ALA A 190 -5.56 -1.29 21.19
N PHE A 191 -6.13 -2.04 20.25
CA PHE A 191 -7.53 -1.93 19.85
C PHE A 191 -8.52 -2.17 20.99
N VAL A 192 -8.33 -3.24 21.77
CA VAL A 192 -9.20 -3.58 22.91
C VAL A 192 -9.13 -2.50 24.00
N GLU A 193 -7.96 -1.92 24.25
CA GLU A 193 -7.84 -0.81 25.21
C GLU A 193 -8.54 0.47 24.72
N LEU A 194 -8.54 0.74 23.42
CA LEU A 194 -9.25 1.88 22.82
C LEU A 194 -10.77 1.69 22.91
N THR A 195 -11.28 0.52 22.50
CA THR A 195 -12.71 0.23 22.51
C THR A 195 -13.33 0.21 23.90
N LYS A 196 -12.57 -0.14 24.95
CA LYS A 196 -13.01 0.02 26.35
C LYS A 196 -13.29 1.47 26.76
N GLN A 197 -12.67 2.44 26.09
CA GLN A 197 -12.86 3.87 26.37
C GLN A 197 -14.05 4.47 25.61
N ALA A 198 -14.58 3.75 24.62
CA ALA A 198 -15.76 4.16 23.86
C ALA A 198 -17.01 4.05 24.73
N SER A 199 -17.91 5.03 24.60
CA SER A 199 -19.16 5.07 25.38
C SER A 199 -20.29 4.25 24.74
N CYS A 200 -20.06 3.71 23.55
CA CYS A 200 -21.08 3.14 22.68
C CYS A 200 -21.14 1.62 22.80
N SER A 201 -22.34 1.11 23.12
CA SER A 201 -22.61 -0.32 23.33
C SER A 201 -23.60 -0.91 22.31
N GLY A 202 -23.95 -0.17 21.26
CA GLY A 202 -24.90 -0.62 20.22
C GLY A 202 -24.26 -1.63 19.26
N ASP A 203 -25.05 -2.61 18.81
CA ASP A 203 -24.61 -3.65 17.86
C ASP A 203 -24.14 -3.07 16.52
N GLU A 204 -24.62 -1.88 16.14
CA GLU A 204 -24.23 -1.18 14.91
C GLU A 204 -22.72 -0.97 14.85
N TYR A 205 -22.06 -0.55 15.94
CA TYR A 205 -20.61 -0.33 15.99
C TYR A 205 -19.78 -1.61 16.13
N ARG A 206 -20.45 -2.76 16.31
CA ARG A 206 -19.79 -4.03 16.61
C ARG A 206 -19.77 -4.99 15.45
N SER A 207 -20.43 -4.72 14.33
CA SER A 207 -20.37 -5.60 13.16
C SER A 207 -19.78 -4.90 11.94
N LEU A 208 -18.82 -5.57 11.30
CA LEU A 208 -18.20 -5.16 10.05
C LEU A 208 -18.19 -6.33 9.07
N LYS A 209 -18.62 -6.09 7.83
CA LYS A 209 -18.45 -7.06 6.74
C LYS A 209 -17.15 -6.79 6.01
N VAL A 210 -16.30 -7.81 5.86
CA VAL A 210 -14.97 -7.69 5.26
C VAL A 210 -14.90 -8.57 4.02
N ASP A 211 -14.76 -7.95 2.86
CA ASP A 211 -14.40 -8.62 1.62
C ASP A 211 -12.88 -8.83 1.57
N CYS A 212 -12.45 -10.08 1.72
CA CYS A 212 -11.04 -10.44 1.82
C CYS A 212 -10.38 -10.76 0.47
N ALA A 213 -11.01 -10.40 -0.65
CA ALA A 213 -10.49 -10.55 -2.01
C ALA A 213 -10.09 -11.98 -2.43
N ASN A 214 -10.59 -13.00 -1.73
CA ASN A 214 -10.11 -14.39 -1.81
C ASN A 214 -8.61 -14.54 -1.52
N GLY A 215 -8.03 -13.60 -0.77
CA GLY A 215 -6.60 -13.48 -0.50
C GLY A 215 -6.17 -13.88 0.91
N ILE A 216 -4.88 -13.67 1.19
CA ILE A 216 -4.25 -14.09 2.46
C ILE A 216 -4.84 -13.37 3.68
N GLY A 217 -5.39 -12.15 3.49
CA GLY A 217 -6.07 -11.40 4.53
C GLY A 217 -7.21 -12.17 5.19
N ALA A 218 -7.94 -13.03 4.46
CA ALA A 218 -9.01 -13.85 5.01
C ALA A 218 -8.51 -14.83 6.09
N LEU A 219 -7.41 -15.53 5.78
CA LEU A 219 -6.83 -16.51 6.68
C LEU A 219 -6.30 -15.84 7.95
N LYS A 220 -5.59 -14.71 7.78
CA LYS A 220 -4.95 -13.98 8.88
C LYS A 220 -5.96 -13.25 9.76
N LEU A 221 -7.00 -12.67 9.18
CA LEU A 221 -8.06 -12.05 9.97
C LEU A 221 -8.85 -13.11 10.77
N LYS A 222 -9.10 -14.29 10.20
CA LYS A 222 -9.73 -15.42 10.91
C LYS A 222 -8.88 -15.96 12.05
N GLU A 223 -7.56 -16.08 11.86
CA GLU A 223 -6.62 -16.42 12.93
C GLU A 223 -6.66 -15.38 14.07
N MET A 224 -6.71 -14.09 13.71
CA MET A 224 -6.65 -12.95 14.63
C MET A 224 -7.97 -12.64 15.36
N GLU A 225 -9.12 -13.10 14.85
CA GLU A 225 -10.46 -12.70 15.31
C GLU A 225 -10.65 -12.80 16.83
N HIS A 226 -10.17 -13.88 17.44
CA HIS A 226 -10.35 -14.13 18.87
C HIS A 226 -9.59 -13.15 19.78
N TYR A 227 -8.61 -12.40 19.27
CA TYR A 227 -7.88 -11.39 20.05
C TYR A 227 -8.65 -10.08 20.20
N PHE A 228 -9.59 -9.76 19.30
CA PHE A 228 -10.31 -8.48 19.29
C PHE A 228 -11.84 -8.61 19.28
N SER A 229 -12.38 -9.84 19.26
CA SER A 229 -13.82 -10.14 19.17
C SER A 229 -14.70 -9.50 20.25
N GLN A 230 -14.10 -9.06 21.37
CA GLN A 230 -14.80 -8.31 22.43
C GLN A 230 -15.18 -6.89 21.99
N GLY A 231 -14.41 -6.29 21.08
CA GLY A 231 -14.61 -4.93 20.56
C GLY A 231 -15.27 -4.89 19.18
N LEU A 232 -15.05 -5.89 18.33
CA LEU A 232 -15.53 -5.93 16.94
C LEU A 232 -15.80 -7.38 16.49
N SER A 233 -16.96 -7.61 15.89
CA SER A 233 -17.36 -8.83 15.20
C SER A 233 -17.22 -8.65 13.69
N VAL A 234 -16.42 -9.51 13.06
CA VAL A 234 -16.15 -9.46 11.62
C VAL A 234 -16.87 -10.59 10.89
N GLN A 235 -17.52 -10.26 9.78
CA GLN A 235 -18.12 -11.23 8.88
C GLN A 235 -17.27 -11.29 7.61
N LEU A 236 -16.58 -12.41 7.40
CA LEU A 236 -15.67 -12.58 6.27
C LEU A 236 -16.43 -13.02 5.01
N PHE A 237 -16.20 -12.30 3.91
CA PHE A 237 -16.66 -12.62 2.57
C PHE A 237 -15.45 -12.77 1.64
N ASN A 238 -15.64 -13.50 0.52
CA ASN A 238 -14.56 -13.79 -0.42
C ASN A 238 -13.30 -14.27 0.32
N ASP A 239 -13.45 -15.37 1.06
CA ASP A 239 -12.44 -15.86 2.00
C ASP A 239 -11.43 -16.83 1.38
N GLY A 240 -11.49 -17.04 0.06
CA GLY A 240 -10.64 -17.96 -0.68
C GLY A 240 -11.16 -19.40 -0.77
N THR A 241 -12.36 -19.71 -0.22
CA THR A 241 -12.90 -21.08 -0.26
C THR A 241 -13.51 -21.49 -1.60
N LYS A 242 -14.11 -20.54 -2.34
CA LYS A 242 -14.86 -20.83 -3.59
C LYS A 242 -14.60 -19.83 -4.73
N GLY A 243 -13.80 -18.78 -4.50
CA GLY A 243 -13.55 -17.71 -5.44
C GLY A 243 -12.09 -17.61 -5.87
N LYS A 244 -11.84 -16.89 -6.98
CA LYS A 244 -10.50 -16.60 -7.49
C LYS A 244 -9.96 -15.31 -6.86
N LEU A 245 -8.66 -15.28 -6.57
CA LEU A 245 -7.97 -14.11 -6.00
C LEU A 245 -8.25 -12.83 -6.82
N ASN A 246 -8.69 -11.76 -6.16
CA ASN A 246 -9.05 -10.44 -6.71
C ASN A 246 -10.10 -10.46 -7.85
N HIS A 247 -10.83 -11.57 -8.04
CA HIS A 247 -11.77 -11.67 -9.16
C HIS A 247 -13.14 -11.10 -8.79
N LEU A 248 -13.44 -9.91 -9.35
CA LEU A 248 -14.70 -9.19 -9.12
C LEU A 248 -14.95 -8.85 -7.63
N CYS A 249 -13.88 -8.76 -6.86
CA CYS A 249 -13.84 -8.40 -5.44
C CYS A 249 -12.50 -7.76 -5.09
N GLY A 250 -12.39 -7.26 -3.86
CA GLY A 250 -11.20 -6.63 -3.31
C GLY A 250 -11.12 -5.12 -3.54
N ALA A 251 -10.21 -4.48 -2.81
CA ALA A 251 -10.10 -3.02 -2.73
C ALA A 251 -9.92 -2.36 -4.11
N ASP A 252 -9.07 -2.93 -4.97
CA ASP A 252 -8.82 -2.41 -6.33
C ASP A 252 -10.06 -2.48 -7.21
N PHE A 253 -10.83 -3.57 -7.12
CA PHE A 253 -12.09 -3.73 -7.85
C PHE A 253 -13.11 -2.70 -7.40
N VAL A 254 -13.33 -2.58 -6.09
CA VAL A 254 -14.31 -1.66 -5.50
C VAL A 254 -13.94 -0.21 -5.81
N LYS A 255 -12.66 0.17 -5.66
CA LYS A 255 -12.19 1.52 -6.00
C LYS A 255 -12.37 1.84 -7.49
N SER A 256 -12.01 0.90 -8.37
CA SER A 256 -12.01 1.14 -9.82
C SER A 256 -13.41 1.13 -10.43
N HIS A 257 -14.32 0.31 -9.91
CA HIS A 257 -15.66 0.13 -10.46
C HIS A 257 -16.76 0.84 -9.65
N GLN A 258 -16.42 1.37 -8.47
CA GLN A 258 -17.34 2.05 -7.55
C GLN A 258 -18.65 1.28 -7.34
N LYS A 259 -18.53 -0.01 -7.03
CA LYS A 259 -19.67 -0.90 -6.79
C LYS A 259 -19.32 -2.02 -5.81
N PRO A 260 -20.33 -2.67 -5.20
CA PRO A 260 -20.10 -3.79 -4.27
C PRO A 260 -19.33 -4.96 -4.90
N PRO A 261 -18.51 -5.69 -4.11
CA PRO A 261 -17.86 -6.90 -4.57
C PRO A 261 -18.88 -8.02 -4.83
N GLN A 262 -18.54 -8.95 -5.72
CA GLN A 262 -19.39 -10.10 -6.01
C GLN A 262 -19.58 -10.97 -4.76
N GLY A 263 -20.80 -11.48 -4.56
CA GLY A 263 -21.13 -12.42 -3.50
C GLY A 263 -21.43 -11.78 -2.14
N MET A 264 -21.50 -10.44 -2.08
CA MET A 264 -21.76 -9.71 -0.86
C MET A 264 -23.02 -8.84 -1.01
N GLU A 265 -24.07 -9.20 -0.27
CA GLU A 265 -25.25 -8.35 -0.14
C GLU A 265 -25.02 -7.30 0.96
N ILE A 266 -25.25 -6.04 0.60
CA ILE A 266 -25.09 -4.88 1.50
C ILE A 266 -26.47 -4.31 1.77
N LYS A 267 -26.87 -4.31 3.04
CA LYS A 267 -28.10 -3.65 3.49
C LYS A 267 -27.82 -2.19 3.81
N PHE A 268 -28.90 -1.42 3.93
CA PHE A 268 -28.85 -0.02 4.33
C PHE A 268 -27.93 0.18 5.55
N ASN A 269 -26.97 1.09 5.42
CA ASN A 269 -26.05 1.55 6.46
C ASN A 269 -25.21 0.43 7.14
N GLU A 270 -25.04 -0.72 6.48
CA GLU A 270 -24.06 -1.72 6.92
C GLU A 270 -22.64 -1.26 6.54
N ARG A 271 -21.76 -1.16 7.53
CA ARG A 271 -20.33 -0.89 7.28
C ARG A 271 -19.68 -2.09 6.62
N CYS A 272 -19.00 -1.80 5.53
CA CYS A 272 -18.29 -2.79 4.75
C CYS A 272 -16.90 -2.26 4.40
N CYS A 273 -15.92 -3.16 4.32
CA CYS A 273 -14.62 -2.84 3.76
C CYS A 273 -14.11 -3.98 2.86
N SER A 274 -13.20 -3.65 1.94
CA SER A 274 -12.48 -4.61 1.12
C SER A 274 -10.99 -4.51 1.36
N PHE A 275 -10.33 -5.64 1.51
CA PHE A 275 -8.88 -5.77 1.40
C PHE A 275 -8.47 -6.03 -0.05
N ASP A 276 -7.20 -5.84 -0.40
CA ASP A 276 -6.63 -6.44 -1.60
C ASP A 276 -5.96 -7.80 -1.30
N GLY A 277 -5.47 -8.47 -2.35
CA GLY A 277 -5.03 -9.86 -2.26
C GLY A 277 -3.92 -10.16 -1.24
N ASP A 278 -3.03 -9.21 -0.94
CA ASP A 278 -1.97 -9.31 0.08
C ASP A 278 -2.22 -8.47 1.34
N ALA A 279 -3.42 -7.88 1.45
CA ALA A 279 -3.90 -7.06 2.56
C ALA A 279 -3.00 -5.85 2.89
N ASP A 280 -2.45 -5.19 1.86
CA ASP A 280 -1.72 -3.92 1.99
C ASP A 280 -2.59 -2.69 1.65
N ARG A 281 -3.86 -2.92 1.27
CA ARG A 281 -4.86 -1.87 0.97
C ARG A 281 -6.19 -2.13 1.62
N ILE A 282 -6.86 -1.06 1.99
CA ILE A 282 -8.24 -1.09 2.47
C ILE A 282 -9.06 0.05 1.88
N VAL A 283 -10.30 -0.26 1.49
CA VAL A 283 -11.33 0.76 1.22
C VAL A 283 -12.59 0.39 1.97
N TYR A 284 -13.31 1.39 2.46
CA TYR A 284 -14.63 1.23 3.08
C TYR A 284 -15.73 1.61 2.09
N TYR A 285 -16.95 1.17 2.37
CA TYR A 285 -18.12 1.52 1.59
C TYR A 285 -19.41 1.16 2.34
N TYR A 286 -20.52 1.72 1.88
CA TYR A 286 -21.86 1.37 2.33
C TYR A 286 -22.89 1.63 1.21
N CYS A 287 -24.13 1.21 1.44
CA CYS A 287 -25.27 1.62 0.62
C CYS A 287 -26.21 2.51 1.44
N ASP A 288 -26.66 3.62 0.86
CA ASP A 288 -27.64 4.51 1.47
C ASP A 288 -29.07 3.93 1.43
N ALA A 289 -30.05 4.71 1.92
CA ALA A 289 -31.43 4.27 2.04
C ALA A 289 -32.10 4.00 0.68
N ASP A 290 -31.61 4.63 -0.38
CA ASP A 290 -32.07 4.47 -1.76
C ASP A 290 -31.30 3.35 -2.49
N GLY A 291 -30.31 2.74 -1.83
CA GLY A 291 -29.47 1.68 -2.37
C GLY A 291 -28.31 2.17 -3.24
N HIS A 292 -27.98 3.47 -3.20
CA HIS A 292 -26.80 3.98 -3.89
C HIS A 292 -25.53 3.58 -3.13
N PHE A 293 -24.52 3.19 -3.90
CA PHE A 293 -23.22 2.81 -3.37
C PHE A 293 -22.38 4.06 -3.08
N HIS A 294 -21.82 4.13 -1.87
CA HIS A 294 -20.91 5.19 -1.45
C HIS A 294 -19.54 4.60 -1.12
N LEU A 295 -18.51 5.10 -1.81
CA LEU A 295 -17.12 4.69 -1.61
C LEU A 295 -16.45 5.58 -0.56
N ILE A 296 -15.73 4.95 0.37
CA ILE A 296 -14.90 5.60 1.38
C ILE A 296 -13.46 5.15 1.17
N ASP A 297 -12.71 5.91 0.37
CA ASP A 297 -11.39 5.53 -0.08
C ASP A 297 -10.24 6.00 0.84
N GLY A 298 -9.00 5.82 0.39
CA GLY A 298 -7.82 6.19 1.18
C GLY A 298 -7.76 7.66 1.61
N ASP A 299 -8.33 8.60 0.84
CA ASP A 299 -8.35 10.00 1.24
C ASP A 299 -9.34 10.24 2.39
N LYS A 300 -10.50 9.58 2.36
CA LYS A 300 -11.46 9.59 3.47
C LYS A 300 -10.85 8.98 4.73
N ILE A 301 -10.04 7.93 4.60
CA ILE A 301 -9.28 7.33 5.71
C ILE A 301 -8.25 8.33 6.26
N ALA A 302 -7.44 8.96 5.40
CA ALA A 302 -6.46 9.95 5.81
C ALA A 302 -7.09 11.14 6.56
N THR A 303 -8.23 11.65 6.08
CA THR A 303 -8.94 12.76 6.74
C THR A 303 -9.51 12.37 8.11
N LEU A 304 -10.06 11.15 8.26
CA LEU A 304 -10.55 10.65 9.54
C LEU A 304 -9.42 10.55 10.58
N ILE A 305 -8.32 9.90 10.21
CA ILE A 305 -7.15 9.72 11.06
C ILE A 305 -6.55 11.08 11.45
N SER A 306 -6.31 11.95 10.46
CA SER A 306 -5.71 13.27 10.71
C SER A 306 -6.57 14.14 11.61
N SER A 307 -7.89 14.08 11.43
CA SER A 307 -8.84 14.79 12.29
C SER A 307 -8.80 14.30 13.73
N PHE A 308 -8.86 12.99 13.92
CA PHE A 308 -8.80 12.39 15.24
C PHE A 308 -7.46 12.66 15.96
N LEU A 309 -6.33 12.53 15.27
CA LEU A 309 -5.01 12.82 15.84
C LEU A 309 -4.90 14.30 16.23
N LYS A 310 -5.36 15.22 15.38
CA LYS A 310 -5.33 16.66 15.67
C LYS A 310 -6.16 17.01 16.91
N GLU A 311 -7.35 16.44 17.05
CA GLU A 311 -8.20 16.66 18.23
C GLU A 311 -7.53 16.18 19.52
N LEU A 312 -6.90 15.00 19.52
CA LEU A 312 -6.18 14.49 20.68
C LEU A 312 -4.99 15.36 21.06
N LEU A 313 -4.23 15.84 20.07
CA LEU A 313 -3.10 16.76 20.31
C LEU A 313 -3.57 18.07 20.94
N LEU A 314 -4.66 18.65 20.43
CA LEU A 314 -5.27 19.85 21.01
C LEU A 314 -5.73 19.61 22.47
N GLU A 315 -6.32 18.45 22.75
CA GLU A 315 -6.79 18.10 24.08
C GLU A 315 -5.64 17.98 25.10
N ILE A 316 -4.52 17.34 24.72
CA ILE A 316 -3.34 17.25 25.59
C ILE A 316 -2.56 18.57 25.67
N GLY A 317 -2.85 19.53 24.79
CA GLY A 317 -2.20 20.84 24.74
C GLY A 317 -0.88 20.84 23.97
N GLU A 318 -0.72 19.92 23.03
CA GLU A 318 0.46 19.78 22.19
C GLU A 318 0.24 20.36 20.80
N ASN A 319 1.28 21.00 20.26
CA ASN A 319 1.27 21.59 18.92
C ASN A 319 2.42 21.01 18.10
N LEU A 320 2.26 19.74 17.70
CA LEU A 320 3.21 19.01 16.88
C LEU A 320 2.98 19.31 15.40
N ASN A 321 4.03 19.19 14.59
CA ASN A 321 3.95 19.36 13.15
C ASN A 321 3.29 18.12 12.50
N VAL A 322 1.98 18.18 12.29
CA VAL A 322 1.22 17.13 11.57
C VAL A 322 1.16 17.47 10.08
N GLY A 323 1.56 16.53 9.22
CA GLY A 323 1.46 16.65 7.77
C GLY A 323 0.65 15.52 7.16
N VAL A 324 -0.12 15.83 6.11
CA VAL A 324 -0.80 14.82 5.29
C VAL A 324 -0.15 14.74 3.93
N VAL A 325 0.19 13.53 3.49
CA VAL A 325 0.83 13.29 2.19
C VAL A 325 -0.15 12.54 1.29
N GLN A 326 -0.42 13.12 0.13
CA GLN A 326 -1.32 12.59 -0.90
C GLN A 326 -0.55 12.40 -2.23
N THR A 327 -1.22 11.84 -3.22
CA THR A 327 -0.77 11.84 -4.61
C THR A 327 -1.72 12.65 -5.48
N ALA A 328 -1.38 12.82 -6.76
CA ALA A 328 -2.26 13.47 -7.71
C ALA A 328 -3.64 12.78 -7.86
N TYR A 329 -3.79 11.51 -7.49
CA TYR A 329 -5.08 10.81 -7.54
C TYR A 329 -6.06 11.21 -6.44
N ALA A 330 -5.59 11.93 -5.42
CA ALA A 330 -6.47 12.36 -4.35
C ALA A 330 -7.55 13.30 -4.87
N ASN A 331 -8.78 13.14 -4.38
CA ASN A 331 -9.88 14.03 -4.77
C ASN A 331 -9.60 15.46 -4.32
N GLY A 332 -9.81 16.45 -5.19
CA GLY A 332 -9.57 17.86 -4.87
C GLY A 332 -10.37 18.37 -3.66
N SER A 333 -11.52 17.77 -3.36
CA SER A 333 -12.28 18.09 -2.14
C SER A 333 -11.58 17.61 -0.87
N SER A 334 -10.89 16.47 -0.88
CA SER A 334 -10.15 15.97 0.28
C SER A 334 -8.99 16.91 0.65
N THR A 335 -8.22 17.37 -0.35
CA THR A 335 -7.14 18.33 -0.17
C THR A 335 -7.67 19.66 0.37
N ARG A 336 -8.75 20.20 -0.22
CA ARG A 336 -9.38 21.44 0.27
C ARG A 336 -9.90 21.29 1.69
N TYR A 337 -10.53 20.17 2.04
CA TYR A 337 -11.00 19.92 3.40
C TYR A 337 -9.84 19.95 4.41
N LEU A 338 -8.74 19.26 4.09
CA LEU A 338 -7.54 19.23 4.94
C LEU A 338 -6.90 20.62 5.12
N GLU A 339 -6.74 21.38 4.05
CA GLU A 339 -6.07 22.68 4.08
C GLU A 339 -6.98 23.79 4.62
N GLU A 340 -8.24 23.85 4.17
CA GLU A 340 -9.14 24.97 4.43
C GLU A 340 -9.97 24.78 5.69
N VAL A 341 -10.44 23.56 5.99
CA VAL A 341 -11.26 23.26 7.17
C VAL A 341 -10.37 22.81 8.32
N MET A 342 -9.60 21.75 8.09
CA MET A 342 -8.76 21.15 9.14
C MET A 342 -7.52 21.99 9.44
N LYS A 343 -7.09 22.90 8.56
CA LYS A 343 -5.84 23.68 8.70
C LYS A 343 -4.64 22.77 8.97
N VAL A 344 -4.50 21.71 8.18
CA VAL A 344 -3.37 20.78 8.20
C VAL A 344 -2.63 20.91 6.87
N PRO A 345 -1.29 21.04 6.85
CA PRO A 345 -0.54 21.14 5.62
C PRO A 345 -0.61 19.82 4.82
N VAL A 346 -0.88 19.93 3.53
CA VAL A 346 -0.98 18.80 2.59
C VAL A 346 0.16 18.86 1.57
N TYR A 347 0.76 17.71 1.29
CA TYR A 347 1.85 17.59 0.33
C TYR A 347 1.51 16.53 -0.72
N CYS A 348 1.66 16.89 -1.99
CA CYS A 348 1.49 15.97 -3.11
C CYS A 348 2.84 15.37 -3.52
N THR A 349 2.90 14.05 -3.65
CA THR A 349 4.10 13.31 -4.10
C THR A 349 3.77 12.43 -5.32
N LYS A 350 4.81 11.85 -5.93
CA LYS A 350 4.64 10.86 -7.00
C LYS A 350 3.91 9.62 -6.46
N THR A 351 3.16 8.94 -7.32
CA THR A 351 2.50 7.66 -6.97
C THR A 351 3.53 6.61 -6.53
N GLY A 352 3.17 5.85 -5.51
CA GLY A 352 3.99 4.81 -4.91
C GLY A 352 4.41 5.14 -3.49
N VAL A 353 4.08 4.23 -2.58
CA VAL A 353 4.26 4.38 -1.12
C VAL A 353 5.67 4.78 -0.69
N LYS A 354 6.71 4.43 -1.45
CA LYS A 354 8.09 4.88 -1.17
C LYS A 354 8.23 6.41 -1.16
N HIS A 355 7.53 7.11 -2.04
CA HIS A 355 7.56 8.57 -2.12
C HIS A 355 6.71 9.20 -1.02
N LEU A 356 5.54 8.63 -0.75
CA LEU A 356 4.66 9.11 0.32
C LEU A 356 5.33 8.92 1.70
N HIS A 357 5.86 7.73 1.96
CA HIS A 357 6.53 7.38 3.22
C HIS A 357 7.72 8.30 3.49
N HIS A 358 8.62 8.49 2.52
CA HIS A 358 9.77 9.39 2.67
C HIS A 358 9.33 10.82 3.01
N LYS A 359 8.27 11.33 2.35
CA LYS A 359 7.77 12.67 2.66
C LYS A 359 7.11 12.73 4.03
N ALA A 360 6.39 11.68 4.44
CA ALA A 360 5.72 11.59 5.74
C ALA A 360 6.72 11.58 6.91
N GLN A 361 7.93 11.06 6.71
CA GLN A 361 9.02 11.07 7.72
C GLN A 361 9.55 12.49 8.04
N GLU A 362 9.26 13.50 7.22
CA GLU A 362 9.68 14.89 7.48
C GLU A 362 8.84 15.59 8.57
N PHE A 363 7.76 14.95 9.03
CA PHE A 363 6.83 15.50 10.03
C PHE A 363 7.00 14.83 11.39
N ASP A 364 6.54 15.50 12.45
CA ASP A 364 6.40 14.88 13.77
C ASP A 364 5.41 13.72 13.70
N ILE A 365 4.31 13.96 12.97
CA ILE A 365 3.29 12.97 12.63
C ILE A 365 2.98 13.11 11.14
N GLY A 366 3.29 12.08 10.36
CA GLY A 366 3.03 12.04 8.92
C GLY A 366 1.95 11.02 8.59
N VAL A 367 0.77 11.50 8.17
CA VAL A 367 -0.31 10.61 7.67
C VAL A 367 -0.22 10.55 6.17
N TYR A 368 -0.19 9.36 5.58
CA TYR A 368 -0.19 9.23 4.14
C TYR A 368 -1.07 8.10 3.67
N PHE A 369 -1.90 8.37 2.67
CA PHE A 369 -2.70 7.36 1.97
C PHE A 369 -2.74 7.71 0.48
N GLU A 370 -2.72 6.68 -0.36
CA GLU A 370 -3.18 6.79 -1.73
C GLU A 370 -4.69 6.52 -1.79
N ALA A 371 -5.40 7.14 -2.72
CA ALA A 371 -6.84 6.92 -2.93
C ALA A 371 -7.22 5.45 -3.20
N ASN A 372 -6.27 4.57 -3.49
CA ASN A 372 -6.48 3.12 -3.64
C ASN A 372 -6.56 2.36 -2.30
N GLY A 373 -6.39 3.05 -1.17
CA GLY A 373 -6.45 2.45 0.16
C GLY A 373 -5.12 2.04 0.77
N HIS A 374 -3.98 2.25 0.09
CA HIS A 374 -2.66 1.97 0.67
C HIS A 374 -2.19 3.19 1.48
N GLY A 375 -1.94 3.02 2.78
CA GLY A 375 -1.38 4.08 3.60
C GLY A 375 -1.15 3.68 5.04
N THR A 376 -0.61 4.60 5.84
CA THR A 376 -0.49 4.47 7.31
C THR A 376 -0.20 5.85 7.91
N ALA A 377 0.00 5.91 9.23
CA ALA A 377 0.53 7.07 9.94
C ALA A 377 1.89 6.75 10.57
N LEU A 378 2.84 7.69 10.43
CA LEU A 378 4.18 7.62 11.01
C LEU A 378 4.30 8.62 12.16
N PHE A 379 5.03 8.23 13.19
CA PHE A 379 5.30 9.05 14.36
C PHE A 379 6.81 9.09 14.59
N SER A 380 7.38 10.29 14.72
CA SER A 380 8.80 10.40 15.01
C SER A 380 9.11 9.79 16.39
N LYS A 381 10.32 9.25 16.57
CA LYS A 381 10.70 8.64 17.85
C LYS A 381 10.55 9.61 19.03
N ALA A 382 10.87 10.88 18.82
CA ALA A 382 10.69 11.93 19.81
C ALA A 382 9.22 12.12 20.22
N VAL A 383 8.30 12.02 19.26
CA VAL A 383 6.85 12.11 19.50
C VAL A 383 6.33 10.90 20.26
N GLU A 384 6.74 9.69 19.88
CA GLU A 384 6.39 8.49 20.64
C GLU A 384 6.83 8.58 22.10
N ASP A 385 8.08 8.96 22.34
CA ASP A 385 8.63 9.06 23.70
C ASP A 385 7.91 10.15 24.51
N LYS A 386 7.61 11.29 23.88
CA LYS A 386 6.85 12.38 24.49
C LYS A 386 5.43 11.95 24.86
N ILE A 387 4.71 11.30 23.96
CA ILE A 387 3.33 10.84 24.21
C ILE A 387 3.32 9.76 25.29
N ASN A 388 4.31 8.87 25.29
CA ASN A 388 4.48 7.88 26.36
C ASN A 388 4.71 8.51 27.73
N GLN A 389 5.50 9.58 27.80
CA GLN A 389 5.70 10.35 29.03
C GLN A 389 4.40 11.04 29.47
N LEU A 390 3.74 11.77 28.58
CA LEU A 390 2.49 12.48 28.88
C LEU A 390 1.37 11.52 29.32
N ALA A 391 1.28 10.32 28.74
CA ALA A 391 0.31 9.31 29.15
C ALA A 391 0.52 8.76 30.57
N ARG A 392 1.71 8.95 31.15
CA ARG A 392 2.05 8.58 32.55
C ARG A 392 1.88 9.74 33.51
N GLU A 393 2.17 10.96 33.08
CA GLU A 393 2.20 12.16 33.92
C GLU A 393 0.87 12.91 33.97
N LEU A 394 0.12 12.96 32.86
CA LEU A 394 -1.14 13.68 32.80
C LEU A 394 -2.27 12.88 33.44
N GLU A 395 -3.13 13.60 34.17
CA GLU A 395 -4.34 13.08 34.80
C GLU A 395 -5.60 13.63 34.10
N ASP A 396 -6.77 13.22 34.59
CA ASP A 396 -8.07 13.65 34.10
C ASP A 396 -8.28 13.47 32.58
N LYS A 397 -8.95 14.43 31.94
CA LYS A 397 -9.30 14.41 30.52
C LYS A 397 -8.06 14.41 29.62
N LYS A 398 -7.02 15.15 29.97
CA LYS A 398 -5.75 15.18 29.23
C LYS A 398 -5.01 13.86 29.34
N GLY A 399 -4.95 13.27 30.53
CA GLY A 399 -4.40 11.94 30.76
C GLY A 399 -5.12 10.86 29.96
N LYS A 400 -6.46 10.94 29.86
CA LYS A 400 -7.25 10.04 29.02
C LYS A 400 -6.89 10.21 27.54
N ALA A 401 -6.83 11.44 27.02
CA ALA A 401 -6.46 11.72 25.64
C ALA A 401 -5.04 11.24 25.30
N ALA A 402 -4.07 11.45 26.19
CA ALA A 402 -2.70 10.97 26.01
C ALA A 402 -2.62 9.43 25.97
N LYS A 403 -3.39 8.73 26.80
CA LYS A 403 -3.48 7.25 26.78
C LYS A 403 -4.14 6.73 25.50
N ILE A 404 -5.19 7.40 25.02
CA ILE A 404 -5.82 7.08 23.73
C ILE A 404 -4.80 7.27 22.59
N LEU A 405 -4.11 8.40 22.56
CA LEU A 405 -3.11 8.70 21.53
C LEU A 405 -1.97 7.66 21.52
N ARG A 406 -1.44 7.30 22.70
CA ARG A 406 -0.44 6.23 22.84
C ARG A 406 -0.92 4.90 22.25
N ASN A 407 -2.12 4.46 22.63
CA ASN A 407 -2.65 3.19 22.14
C ASN A 407 -2.94 3.24 20.63
N ILE A 408 -3.36 4.38 20.08
CA ILE A 408 -3.55 4.54 18.63
C ILE A 408 -2.22 4.45 17.87
N ILE A 409 -1.13 5.01 18.41
CA ILE A 409 0.20 4.85 17.83
C ILE A 409 0.61 3.38 17.77
N ASP A 410 0.38 2.62 18.84
CA ASP A 410 0.70 1.18 18.89
C ASP A 410 -0.14 0.34 17.92
N LEU A 411 -1.31 0.85 17.50
CA LEU A 411 -2.22 0.19 16.57
C LEU A 411 -1.81 0.41 15.10
N PHE A 412 -1.02 1.43 14.79
CA PHE A 412 -0.50 1.61 13.44
C PHE A 412 0.65 0.64 13.15
N ASN A 413 0.66 0.12 11.93
CA ASN A 413 1.87 -0.47 11.36
C ASN A 413 2.68 0.66 10.70
N GLN A 414 3.73 1.13 11.36
CA GLN A 414 4.59 2.19 10.85
C GLN A 414 5.62 1.70 9.81
N ALA A 415 5.76 0.37 9.64
CA ALA A 415 6.69 -0.21 8.66
C ALA A 415 6.16 -0.14 7.23
N ALA A 416 4.86 -0.38 7.04
CA ALA A 416 4.17 -0.31 5.75
C ALA A 416 2.67 -0.13 5.96
N GLY A 417 1.96 0.25 4.89
CA GLY A 417 0.50 0.26 4.95
C GLY A 417 -0.07 -1.12 5.22
N ASP A 418 -1.08 -1.20 6.06
CA ASP A 418 -1.55 -2.45 6.64
C ASP A 418 -3.07 -2.44 6.77
N ALA A 419 -3.73 -3.16 5.87
CA ALA A 419 -5.19 -3.15 5.79
C ALA A 419 -5.87 -3.65 7.09
N ILE A 420 -5.25 -4.59 7.80
CA ILE A 420 -5.80 -5.11 9.06
C ILE A 420 -5.61 -4.09 10.18
N ALA A 421 -4.43 -3.48 10.27
CA ALA A 421 -4.17 -2.43 11.25
C ALA A 421 -5.06 -1.21 11.00
N ASP A 422 -5.17 -0.75 9.75
CA ASP A 422 -6.00 0.38 9.34
C ASP A 422 -7.48 0.11 9.63
N MET A 423 -7.98 -1.10 9.37
CA MET A 423 -9.34 -1.51 9.76
C MET A 423 -9.57 -1.32 11.26
N LEU A 424 -8.65 -1.80 12.10
CA LEU A 424 -8.77 -1.66 13.55
C LEU A 424 -8.66 -0.20 14.00
N VAL A 425 -7.79 0.61 13.38
CA VAL A 425 -7.69 2.05 13.63
C VAL A 425 -9.02 2.74 13.32
N ILE A 426 -9.58 2.47 12.13
CA ILE A 426 -10.83 3.09 11.68
C ILE A 426 -11.98 2.72 12.62
N GLU A 427 -12.18 1.42 12.91
CA GLU A 427 -13.26 0.99 13.81
C GLU A 427 -13.06 1.54 15.24
N ALA A 428 -11.82 1.67 15.73
CA ALA A 428 -11.55 2.30 17.01
C ALA A 428 -11.93 3.79 17.02
N ILE A 429 -11.58 4.53 15.96
CA ILE A 429 -11.93 5.96 15.83
C ILE A 429 -13.46 6.12 15.74
N LEU A 430 -14.13 5.34 14.89
CA LEU A 430 -15.60 5.40 14.76
C LEU A 430 -16.29 5.12 16.09
N ALA A 431 -15.83 4.12 16.85
CA ALA A 431 -16.37 3.81 18.18
C ALA A 431 -16.09 4.92 19.21
N LEU A 432 -14.88 5.47 19.23
CA LEU A 432 -14.49 6.54 20.17
C LEU A 432 -15.22 7.86 19.90
N LYS A 433 -15.46 8.17 18.63
CA LYS A 433 -16.16 9.39 18.20
C LYS A 433 -17.68 9.22 18.09
N ASN A 434 -18.20 8.00 18.21
CA ASN A 434 -19.60 7.68 17.95
C ASN A 434 -20.04 8.17 16.55
N LEU A 435 -19.20 7.92 15.54
CA LEU A 435 -19.46 8.31 14.16
C LEU A 435 -20.01 7.14 13.37
N THR A 436 -21.15 7.34 12.72
CA THR A 436 -21.63 6.42 11.68
C THR A 436 -20.79 6.56 10.42
N ILE A 437 -20.88 5.57 9.51
CA ILE A 437 -20.17 5.66 8.23
C ILE A 437 -20.70 6.79 7.35
N GLU A 438 -22.02 7.07 7.39
CA GLU A 438 -22.61 8.24 6.72
C GLU A 438 -22.07 9.57 7.28
N GLN A 439 -21.89 9.67 8.60
CA GLN A 439 -21.32 10.86 9.23
C GLN A 439 -19.83 11.04 8.90
N TRP A 440 -19.09 9.92 8.80
CA TRP A 440 -17.72 9.94 8.31
C TRP A 440 -17.67 10.39 6.85
N ASP A 441 -18.52 9.84 5.99
CA ASP A 441 -18.57 10.24 4.59
C ASP A 441 -18.90 11.73 4.43
N ALA A 442 -19.85 12.23 5.22
CA ALA A 442 -20.31 13.60 5.21
C ALA A 442 -19.28 14.65 5.71
N LEU A 443 -18.08 14.25 6.15
CA LEU A 443 -17.02 15.20 6.51
C LEU A 443 -16.69 16.17 5.36
N TYR A 444 -16.72 15.66 4.11
CA TYR A 444 -16.67 16.46 2.89
C TYR A 444 -17.26 15.66 1.72
N THR A 445 -17.69 16.36 0.67
CA THR A 445 -18.21 15.71 -0.55
C THR A 445 -17.16 15.68 -1.64
N ASP A 446 -16.87 14.49 -2.18
CA ASP A 446 -15.98 14.34 -3.32
C ASP A 446 -16.50 15.07 -4.55
N LEU A 447 -15.58 15.61 -5.35
CA LEU A 447 -15.90 15.97 -6.71
C LEU A 447 -16.17 14.68 -7.52
N PRO A 448 -17.20 14.66 -8.37
CA PRO A 448 -17.33 13.63 -9.39
C PRO A 448 -16.02 13.47 -10.17
N ASN A 449 -15.58 12.22 -10.32
CA ASN A 449 -14.29 11.90 -10.91
C ASN A 449 -14.36 10.64 -11.77
N ARG A 450 -13.39 10.52 -12.69
CA ARG A 450 -13.26 9.40 -13.61
C ARG A 450 -11.80 9.09 -13.85
N GLN A 451 -11.48 7.79 -13.84
CA GLN A 451 -10.16 7.28 -14.21
C GLN A 451 -10.28 6.36 -15.42
N LEU A 452 -9.51 6.64 -16.47
CA LEU A 452 -9.46 5.86 -17.71
C LEU A 452 -8.03 5.38 -17.98
N LYS A 453 -7.92 4.39 -18.87
CA LYS A 453 -6.65 3.83 -19.34
C LYS A 453 -6.57 4.00 -20.86
N VAL A 454 -5.44 4.49 -21.36
CA VAL A 454 -5.16 4.59 -22.80
C VAL A 454 -3.98 3.68 -23.13
N LYS A 455 -4.16 2.78 -24.09
CA LYS A 455 -3.08 1.91 -24.59
C LYS A 455 -2.19 2.70 -25.55
N VAL A 456 -0.88 2.56 -25.38
CA VAL A 456 0.14 3.20 -26.22
C VAL A 456 1.19 2.16 -26.60
N ALA A 457 1.93 2.40 -27.69
CA ALA A 457 2.98 1.46 -28.13
C ALA A 457 4.18 1.42 -27.16
N ASP A 458 4.50 2.55 -26.54
CA ASP A 458 5.51 2.65 -25.49
C ASP A 458 5.07 3.70 -24.46
N ARG A 459 4.76 3.26 -23.24
CA ARG A 459 4.37 4.19 -22.15
C ARG A 459 5.42 5.23 -21.81
N LYS A 460 6.71 5.00 -22.14
CA LYS A 460 7.81 5.95 -21.88
C LYS A 460 7.77 7.19 -22.76
N VAL A 461 6.90 7.23 -23.77
CA VAL A 461 6.64 8.43 -24.56
C VAL A 461 6.14 9.60 -23.68
N ILE A 462 5.46 9.29 -22.57
CA ILE A 462 5.02 10.27 -21.58
C ILE A 462 5.99 10.28 -20.40
N SER A 463 6.62 11.43 -20.19
CA SER A 463 7.34 11.77 -18.97
C SER A 463 6.61 12.88 -18.24
N THR A 464 6.78 12.95 -16.92
CA THR A 464 6.02 13.89 -16.07
C THR A 464 6.92 14.62 -15.08
N THR A 465 6.42 15.76 -14.58
CA THR A 465 7.02 16.57 -13.51
C THR A 465 5.97 16.94 -12.47
N ASP A 466 6.35 17.69 -11.45
CA ASP A 466 5.45 18.25 -10.42
C ASP A 466 4.55 17.20 -9.77
N ALA A 467 5.17 16.21 -9.09
CA ALA A 467 4.46 15.07 -8.50
C ALA A 467 3.59 14.29 -9.51
N GLU A 468 4.05 14.21 -10.76
CA GLU A 468 3.36 13.57 -11.89
C GLU A 468 2.05 14.27 -12.33
N ARG A 469 1.82 15.51 -11.89
CA ARG A 469 0.63 16.30 -12.26
C ARG A 469 0.72 16.93 -13.64
N GLN A 470 1.93 17.07 -14.19
CA GLN A 470 2.15 17.69 -15.49
C GLN A 470 2.97 16.79 -16.40
N ALA A 471 2.51 16.60 -17.63
CA ALA A 471 3.26 15.97 -18.70
C ALA A 471 4.34 16.92 -19.21
N VAL A 472 5.55 16.39 -19.41
CA VAL A 472 6.68 17.08 -20.05
C VAL A 472 6.79 16.64 -21.50
N THR A 473 6.52 15.37 -21.77
CA THR A 473 6.48 14.80 -23.12
C THR A 473 5.17 14.03 -23.36
N PRO A 474 4.73 13.92 -24.62
CA PRO A 474 5.20 14.64 -25.80
C PRO A 474 4.86 16.15 -25.73
N PRO A 475 5.63 17.03 -26.41
CA PRO A 475 5.33 18.46 -26.48
C PRO A 475 3.90 18.72 -26.99
N GLY A 476 3.20 19.68 -26.39
CA GLY A 476 1.82 20.02 -26.73
C GLY A 476 0.76 19.25 -25.93
N LEU A 477 1.10 18.11 -25.32
CA LEU A 477 0.13 17.32 -24.56
C LEU A 477 -0.36 18.06 -23.30
N GLN A 478 0.55 18.67 -22.54
CA GLN A 478 0.16 19.39 -21.33
C GLN A 478 -0.63 20.67 -21.64
N GLU A 479 -0.27 21.37 -22.72
CA GLU A 479 -1.01 22.53 -23.21
C GLU A 479 -2.44 22.13 -23.60
N ALA A 480 -2.59 21.03 -24.33
CA ALA A 480 -3.90 20.48 -24.66
C ALA A 480 -4.71 20.16 -23.39
N ILE A 481 -4.13 19.44 -22.42
CA ILE A 481 -4.80 19.13 -21.14
C ILE A 481 -5.26 20.41 -20.43
N ASN A 482 -4.38 21.42 -20.34
CA ASN A 482 -4.69 22.70 -19.69
C ASN A 482 -5.88 23.41 -20.36
N ASP A 483 -5.97 23.36 -21.69
CA ASP A 483 -7.07 23.97 -22.44
C ASP A 483 -8.39 23.20 -22.29
N LEU A 484 -8.34 21.88 -22.19
CA LEU A 484 -9.51 21.05 -21.90
C LEU A 484 -10.04 21.31 -20.48
N VAL A 485 -9.17 21.37 -19.47
CA VAL A 485 -9.56 21.62 -18.07
C VAL A 485 -10.31 22.95 -17.93
N LYS A 486 -9.88 24.02 -18.62
CA LYS A 486 -10.52 25.36 -18.58
C LYS A 486 -11.99 25.36 -19.04
N LYS A 487 -12.44 24.35 -19.80
CA LYS A 487 -13.82 24.27 -20.28
C LYS A 487 -14.82 23.91 -19.16
N TYR A 488 -14.34 23.29 -18.08
CA TYR A 488 -15.16 22.74 -17.02
C TYR A 488 -14.96 23.50 -15.70
N ARG A 489 -15.92 23.41 -14.78
CA ARG A 489 -15.85 24.06 -13.46
C ARG A 489 -15.34 23.09 -12.41
N LEU A 490 -14.63 23.64 -11.41
CA LEU A 490 -14.00 22.86 -10.32
C LEU A 490 -13.25 21.63 -10.87
N SER A 491 -12.55 21.82 -11.97
CA SER A 491 -12.02 20.74 -12.78
C SER A 491 -10.51 20.60 -12.63
N ARG A 492 -10.05 19.36 -12.75
CA ARG A 492 -8.64 19.02 -12.80
C ARG A 492 -8.46 17.72 -13.57
N ALA A 493 -7.43 17.65 -14.40
CA ALA A 493 -7.06 16.41 -15.08
C ALA A 493 -5.54 16.30 -15.20
N PHE A 494 -5.04 15.07 -15.19
CA PHE A 494 -3.63 14.77 -15.44
C PHE A 494 -3.46 13.39 -16.05
N VAL A 495 -2.28 13.14 -16.61
CA VAL A 495 -1.93 11.87 -17.27
C VAL A 495 -0.57 11.41 -16.80
N ARG A 496 -0.39 10.09 -16.66
CA ARG A 496 0.91 9.50 -16.32
C ARG A 496 1.06 8.07 -16.84
N PRO A 497 2.29 7.60 -17.11
CA PRO A 497 2.52 6.18 -17.40
C PRO A 497 2.20 5.31 -16.18
N SER A 498 1.46 4.22 -16.38
CA SER A 498 1.25 3.23 -15.32
C SER A 498 2.58 2.57 -14.96
N GLY A 499 2.82 2.28 -13.67
CA GLY A 499 4.03 1.60 -13.21
C GLY A 499 3.99 0.07 -13.36
N THR A 500 2.80 -0.49 -13.53
CA THR A 500 2.50 -1.94 -13.45
C THR A 500 1.86 -2.50 -14.73
N GLU A 501 1.44 -1.64 -15.65
CA GLU A 501 0.73 -2.00 -16.88
C GLU A 501 1.29 -1.15 -18.03
N ASP A 502 1.24 -1.65 -19.27
CA ASP A 502 1.68 -0.89 -20.45
C ASP A 502 0.58 0.02 -20.99
N VAL A 503 0.18 0.98 -20.16
CA VAL A 503 -0.89 1.95 -20.42
C VAL A 503 -0.56 3.31 -19.81
N ILE A 504 -1.17 4.36 -20.35
CA ILE A 504 -1.25 5.68 -19.72
C ILE A 504 -2.53 5.74 -18.90
N ARG A 505 -2.42 6.20 -17.65
CA ARG A 505 -3.58 6.50 -16.80
C ARG A 505 -3.99 7.94 -17.02
N VAL A 506 -5.29 8.15 -17.20
CA VAL A 506 -5.94 9.46 -17.30
C VAL A 506 -6.84 9.60 -16.10
N TYR A 507 -6.71 10.71 -15.38
CA TYR A 507 -7.61 11.07 -14.28
C TYR A 507 -8.25 12.42 -14.58
N ALA A 508 -9.55 12.54 -14.30
CA ALA A 508 -10.26 13.81 -14.31
C ALA A 508 -11.27 13.89 -13.15
N GLU A 509 -11.44 15.09 -12.62
CA GLU A 509 -12.52 15.47 -11.69
C GLU A 509 -13.15 16.78 -12.17
N ALA A 510 -14.43 16.99 -11.84
CA ALA A 510 -15.18 18.21 -12.16
C ALA A 510 -16.35 18.42 -11.20
N ASP A 511 -17.13 19.48 -11.39
CA ASP A 511 -18.31 19.81 -10.59
C ASP A 511 -19.51 18.84 -10.78
N SER A 512 -19.54 18.06 -11.85
CA SER A 512 -20.60 17.11 -12.18
C SER A 512 -20.05 15.85 -12.84
N GLN A 513 -20.77 14.72 -12.72
CA GLN A 513 -20.33 13.45 -13.31
C GLN A 513 -20.22 13.54 -14.83
N GLU A 514 -21.17 14.19 -15.50
CA GLU A 514 -21.14 14.43 -16.95
C GLU A 514 -19.88 15.22 -17.37
N SER A 515 -19.51 16.24 -16.60
CA SER A 515 -18.31 17.04 -16.87
C SER A 515 -17.02 16.25 -16.62
N ALA A 516 -16.96 15.45 -15.55
CA ALA A 516 -15.80 14.61 -15.26
C ALA A 516 -15.59 13.53 -16.32
N ASP A 517 -16.68 12.89 -16.76
CA ASP A 517 -16.67 11.86 -17.80
C ASP A 517 -16.25 12.45 -19.15
N SER A 518 -16.81 13.61 -19.51
CA SER A 518 -16.44 14.33 -20.74
C SER A 518 -14.98 14.76 -20.73
N LEU A 519 -14.51 15.35 -19.63
CA LEU A 519 -13.11 15.76 -19.49
C LEU A 519 -12.15 14.57 -19.56
N ALA A 520 -12.45 13.47 -18.87
CA ALA A 520 -11.64 12.25 -18.94
C ALA A 520 -11.57 11.68 -20.36
N HIS A 521 -12.68 11.69 -21.09
CA HIS A 521 -12.75 11.26 -22.49
C HIS A 521 -11.95 12.17 -23.42
N GLU A 522 -12.14 13.48 -23.34
CA GLU A 522 -11.40 14.46 -24.16
C GLU A 522 -9.89 14.37 -23.91
N VAL A 523 -9.46 14.22 -22.65
CA VAL A 523 -8.04 14.04 -22.31
C VAL A 523 -7.52 12.70 -22.83
N SER A 524 -8.32 11.64 -22.76
CA SER A 524 -7.94 10.33 -23.31
C SER A 524 -7.73 10.38 -24.82
N LEU A 525 -8.55 11.13 -25.55
CA LEU A 525 -8.35 11.39 -26.97
C LEU A 525 -7.06 12.17 -27.24
N ALA A 526 -6.77 13.20 -26.46
CA ALA A 526 -5.52 13.96 -26.59
C ALA A 526 -4.29 13.07 -26.36
N VAL A 527 -4.33 12.17 -25.36
CA VAL A 527 -3.28 11.17 -25.15
C VAL A 527 -3.18 10.23 -26.34
N PHE A 528 -4.29 9.70 -26.84
CA PHE A 528 -4.29 8.78 -27.97
C PHE A 528 -3.67 9.43 -29.23
N ASP A 529 -4.03 10.68 -29.52
CA ASP A 529 -3.58 11.39 -30.72
C ASP A 529 -2.13 11.88 -30.63
N LEU A 530 -1.72 12.40 -29.46
CA LEU A 530 -0.41 13.04 -29.31
C LEU A 530 0.68 12.07 -28.82
N ALA A 531 0.31 11.01 -28.10
CA ALA A 531 1.25 10.05 -27.50
C ALA A 531 1.30 8.70 -28.22
N GLY A 532 0.76 8.60 -29.44
CA GLY A 532 0.83 7.37 -30.25
C GLY A 532 -0.01 6.22 -29.67
N GLY A 533 -1.27 6.52 -29.38
CA GLY A 533 -2.24 5.53 -28.92
C GLY A 533 -2.42 4.37 -29.91
N ILE A 534 -2.63 3.17 -29.37
CA ILE A 534 -2.83 1.94 -30.15
C ILE A 534 -4.13 1.24 -29.77
N GLY A 535 -4.64 0.41 -30.67
CA GLY A 535 -5.88 -0.34 -30.45
C GLY A 535 -7.12 0.53 -30.66
N GLU A 536 -8.16 0.27 -29.87
CA GLU A 536 -9.43 0.99 -29.98
C GLU A 536 -9.29 2.44 -29.48
N ARG A 537 -9.71 3.37 -30.33
CA ARG A 537 -9.78 4.78 -29.97
C ARG A 537 -10.76 4.97 -28.80
N PRO A 538 -10.42 5.76 -27.76
CA PRO A 538 -11.32 6.03 -26.64
C PRO A 538 -12.70 6.46 -27.12
N GLN A 539 -13.71 5.64 -26.81
CA GLN A 539 -15.11 5.95 -27.12
C GLN A 539 -15.73 6.72 -25.94
N PRO A 540 -16.75 7.55 -26.20
CA PRO A 540 -17.60 8.06 -25.14
C PRO A 540 -18.33 6.86 -24.53
N GLY A 541 -17.88 6.41 -23.36
CA GLY A 541 -18.45 5.26 -22.64
C GLY A 541 -19.04 5.74 -21.32
N PHE A 542 -20.37 5.64 -21.22
CA PHE A 542 -21.14 5.89 -20.01
C PHE A 542 -21.08 4.68 -19.06
#